data_AF-A0A4Q6Y6F2-F1
#
_entry.id   AF-A0A4Q6Y6F2-F1
#
_cell.length_a   1.000
_cell.length_b   1.000
_cell.length_c   1.000
_cell.angle_alpha   90.00
_cell.angle_beta   90.00
_cell.angle_gamma   90.00
#
_symmetry.space_group_name_H-M   'P 1'
#
loop_
_entity.id
_entity.type
_entity.pdbx_description
1 polymer ?
#
loop_
_entity_poly.entity_id
_entity_poly.type
_entity_poly.pdbx_seq_one_letter_code
_entity_poly.pdbx_strand_id
1 'polypeptide(L)'
;MCGAAGERRSTQVERALVTAPDPVAPTPPSSTPPTTPPSLVEASLKGLCPRCGSPTLFNGWTAFADRCRVCGLDIAGFNVGDGPAAFLILILGAIVVGLAIWLQLTLAPPFWLQALIWIPVTLGGTMWSLRITKAALLVSEYRNAAREGRIAP
;
A
#
# COMPACT_ATOMS: atom_id res chain seq x y z
N MET A 1 -24.80 -8.67 -55.64
CA MET A 1 -25.68 -7.91 -54.73
C MET A 1 -25.88 -8.75 -53.46
N CYS A 2 -25.88 -8.12 -52.27
CA CYS A 2 -25.86 -8.69 -50.89
C CYS A 2 -24.52 -9.29 -50.42
N GLY A 3 -23.86 -8.87 -49.35
CA GLY A 3 -24.10 -7.82 -48.35
C GLY A 3 -22.95 -7.82 -47.32
N ALA A 4 -22.06 -6.84 -47.39
CA ALA A 4 -20.88 -6.68 -46.51
C ALA A 4 -21.14 -5.66 -45.39
N ALA A 5 -22.23 -5.84 -44.63
CA ALA A 5 -22.72 -4.87 -43.65
C ALA A 5 -22.72 -5.35 -42.18
N GLY A 6 -22.28 -6.58 -41.89
CA GLY A 6 -22.43 -7.20 -40.56
C GLY A 6 -21.31 -6.94 -39.54
N GLU A 7 -20.05 -6.84 -39.98
CA GLU A 7 -18.90 -6.99 -39.06
C GLU A 7 -18.59 -5.74 -38.22
N ARG A 8 -18.99 -4.54 -38.68
CA ARG A 8 -18.65 -3.28 -37.99
C ARG A 8 -19.52 -2.98 -36.77
N ARG A 9 -20.60 -3.72 -36.55
CA ARG A 9 -21.60 -3.37 -35.53
C ARG A 9 -21.19 -3.79 -34.11
N SER A 10 -20.40 -4.86 -33.97
CA SER A 10 -20.02 -5.40 -32.65
C SER A 10 -19.04 -4.50 -31.90
N THR A 11 -18.09 -3.86 -32.59
CA THR A 11 -17.07 -3.01 -31.93
C THR A 11 -17.61 -1.66 -31.44
N GLN A 12 -18.75 -1.19 -31.98
CA GLN A 12 -19.37 0.06 -31.54
C GLN A 12 -20.19 -0.12 -30.26
N VAL A 13 -20.80 -1.31 -30.05
CA VAL A 13 -21.59 -1.60 -28.85
C VAL A 13 -20.69 -1.78 -27.62
N GLU A 14 -19.52 -2.43 -27.75
CA GLU A 14 -18.53 -2.52 -26.65
C GLU A 14 -17.96 -1.16 -26.25
N ARG A 15 -17.73 -0.24 -27.20
CA ARG A 15 -17.29 1.13 -26.87
C ARG A 15 -18.36 1.97 -26.17
N ALA A 16 -19.64 1.72 -26.43
CA ALA A 16 -20.73 2.45 -25.80
C ALA A 16 -20.93 2.05 -24.33
N LEU A 17 -20.71 0.78 -23.97
CA LEU A 17 -20.86 0.31 -22.57
C LEU A 17 -19.76 0.89 -21.64
N VAL A 18 -18.61 1.29 -22.20
CA VAL A 18 -17.53 1.97 -21.46
C VAL A 18 -17.83 3.45 -21.18
N THR A 19 -18.87 4.03 -21.81
CA THR A 19 -19.15 5.49 -21.77
C THR A 19 -20.41 5.86 -20.98
N ALA A 20 -20.91 5.00 -20.10
CA ALA A 20 -21.93 5.39 -19.13
C ALA A 20 -21.26 5.77 -17.80
N PRO A 21 -21.13 7.07 -17.46
CA PRO A 21 -20.81 7.44 -16.09
C PRO A 21 -22.00 7.12 -15.19
N ASP A 22 -21.80 6.29 -14.16
CA ASP A 22 -22.77 6.12 -13.08
C ASP A 22 -23.06 7.49 -12.43
N PRO A 23 -24.32 7.94 -12.36
CA PRO A 23 -24.70 9.16 -11.65
C PRO A 23 -24.89 8.83 -10.17
N VAL A 24 -23.78 8.55 -9.48
CA VAL A 24 -23.70 8.70 -8.02
C VAL A 24 -22.42 9.44 -7.74
N ALA A 25 -22.50 10.77 -7.79
CA ALA A 25 -21.56 11.61 -7.09
C ALA A 25 -21.71 11.29 -5.58
N PRO A 26 -20.70 10.72 -4.90
CA PRO A 26 -20.62 10.90 -3.47
C PRO A 26 -20.33 12.37 -3.26
N THR A 27 -21.29 13.06 -2.67
CA THR A 27 -21.20 14.40 -2.11
C THR A 27 -19.79 14.66 -1.58
N PRO A 28 -19.13 15.77 -1.93
CA PRO A 28 -17.83 16.07 -1.32
C PRO A 28 -18.06 16.16 0.18
N PRO A 29 -17.45 15.31 1.03
CA PRO A 29 -17.36 15.68 2.42
C PRO A 29 -16.54 16.96 2.42
N SER A 30 -17.14 18.02 2.92
CA SER A 30 -16.49 19.26 3.31
C SER A 30 -15.29 18.94 4.22
N SER A 31 -14.15 18.62 3.62
CA SER A 31 -12.90 18.46 4.34
C SER A 31 -12.18 19.79 4.21
N THR A 32 -12.39 20.68 5.17
CA THR A 32 -11.35 21.62 5.56
C THR A 32 -10.10 20.76 5.76
N PRO A 33 -9.05 20.87 4.93
CA PRO A 33 -7.83 20.11 5.16
C PRO A 33 -7.32 20.50 6.56
N PRO A 34 -6.85 19.56 7.39
CA PRO A 34 -6.05 19.97 8.54
C PRO A 34 -4.95 20.90 8.01
N THR A 35 -4.79 22.06 8.65
CA THR A 35 -3.89 23.16 8.24
C THR A 35 -2.42 22.74 8.15
N THR A 36 -2.09 21.49 8.46
CA THR A 36 -0.77 20.90 8.33
C THR A 36 -0.88 19.51 7.70
N PRO A 37 -0.26 19.26 6.53
CA PRO A 37 -0.16 17.90 5.99
C PRO A 37 0.60 17.02 7.00
N PRO A 38 0.17 15.77 7.23
CA PRO A 38 0.84 14.89 8.19
C PRO A 38 2.30 14.70 7.79
N SER A 39 3.19 14.64 8.79
CA SER A 39 4.60 14.37 8.53
C SER A 39 4.75 12.99 7.87
N LEU A 40 5.76 12.82 7.00
CA LEU A 40 6.00 11.55 6.30
C LEU A 40 6.06 10.37 7.26
N VAL A 41 6.78 10.54 8.37
CA VAL A 41 6.97 9.52 9.40
C VAL A 41 5.63 9.18 10.06
N GLU A 42 4.86 10.18 10.46
CA GLU A 42 3.57 9.97 11.10
C GLU A 42 2.56 9.30 10.15
N ALA A 43 2.47 9.79 8.90
CA ALA A 43 1.64 9.23 7.84
C ALA A 43 1.94 7.74 7.62
N SER A 44 3.23 7.38 7.59
CA SER A 44 3.69 6.02 7.36
C SER A 44 3.40 5.09 8.54
N LEU A 45 3.65 5.55 9.77
CA LEU A 45 3.48 4.76 10.98
C LEU A 45 2.02 4.48 11.32
N LYS A 46 1.15 5.49 11.23
CA LYS A 46 -0.28 5.33 11.57
C LYS A 46 -1.14 4.95 10.35
N GLY A 47 -0.56 4.88 9.15
CA GLY A 47 -1.28 4.56 7.92
C GLY A 47 -2.32 5.63 7.57
N LEU A 48 -1.92 6.91 7.63
CA LEU A 48 -2.80 8.03 7.31
C LEU A 48 -2.78 8.33 5.81
N CYS A 49 -3.89 8.83 5.30
CA CYS A 49 -3.99 9.35 3.95
C CYS A 49 -3.09 10.60 3.80
N PRO A 50 -2.23 10.68 2.78
CA PRO A 50 -1.31 11.81 2.60
C PRO A 50 -2.03 13.14 2.28
N ARG A 51 -3.28 13.08 1.80
CA ARG A 51 -4.10 14.25 1.46
C ARG A 51 -4.88 14.80 2.65
N CYS A 52 -5.61 13.94 3.37
CA CYS A 52 -6.52 14.37 4.43
C CYS A 52 -6.07 14.02 5.85
N GLY A 53 -5.03 13.21 6.03
CA GLY A 53 -4.55 12.80 7.36
C GLY A 53 -5.49 11.88 8.12
N SER A 54 -6.43 11.19 7.46
CA SER A 54 -7.31 10.19 8.10
C SER A 54 -6.69 8.78 8.00
N PRO A 55 -6.81 7.90 9.02
CA PRO A 55 -6.26 6.53 9.02
C PRO A 55 -7.03 5.57 8.09
N THR A 56 -7.16 5.91 6.81
CA THR A 56 -7.91 5.15 5.80
C THR A 56 -7.01 4.55 4.73
N LEU A 57 -5.68 4.57 4.90
CA LEU A 57 -4.74 4.15 3.86
C LEU A 57 -4.82 2.64 3.58
N PHE A 58 -5.09 1.85 4.62
CA PHE A 58 -5.15 0.39 4.55
C PHE A 58 -6.57 -0.13 4.76
N ASN A 59 -6.95 -1.18 4.03
CA ASN A 59 -8.23 -1.90 4.17
C ASN A 59 -8.05 -3.29 4.83
N GLY A 60 -6.93 -3.49 5.54
CA GLY A 60 -6.60 -4.74 6.20
C GLY A 60 -5.22 -4.70 6.84
N TRP A 61 -4.61 -5.87 6.96
CA TRP A 61 -3.31 -6.04 7.63
C TRP A 61 -2.15 -5.46 6.81
N THR A 62 -2.13 -5.66 5.50
CA THR A 62 -1.06 -5.17 4.61
C THR A 62 -1.58 -4.63 3.27
N ALA A 63 -2.86 -4.81 2.97
CA ALA A 63 -3.46 -4.36 1.71
C ALA A 63 -3.90 -2.88 1.79
N PHE A 64 -3.57 -2.13 0.74
CA PHE A 64 -4.07 -0.77 0.56
C PHE A 64 -5.58 -0.79 0.29
N ALA A 65 -6.25 0.29 0.69
CA ALA A 65 -7.61 0.55 0.24
C ALA A 65 -7.55 1.04 -1.22
N ASP A 66 -8.56 0.74 -2.04
CA ASP A 66 -8.61 1.27 -3.41
C ASP A 66 -8.75 2.79 -3.43
N ARG A 67 -9.56 3.32 -2.50
CA ARG A 67 -9.84 4.74 -2.36
C ARG A 67 -9.87 5.17 -0.89
N CYS A 68 -9.47 6.41 -0.64
CA CYS A 68 -9.65 7.02 0.67
C CYS A 68 -11.15 7.25 0.94
N ARG A 69 -11.66 6.66 2.03
CA ARG A 69 -13.06 6.79 2.48
C ARG A 69 -13.47 8.21 2.85
N VAL A 70 -12.52 9.10 3.14
CA VAL A 70 -12.78 10.49 3.54
C VAL A 70 -12.60 11.46 2.38
N CYS A 71 -11.45 11.50 1.70
CA CYS A 71 -11.18 12.50 0.66
C CYS A 71 -11.32 11.98 -0.78
N GLY A 72 -11.65 10.70 -0.97
CA GLY A 72 -11.82 10.10 -2.28
C GLY A 72 -10.53 9.96 -3.11
N LEU A 73 -9.36 10.13 -2.51
CA LEU A 73 -8.08 9.92 -3.20
C LEU A 73 -8.00 8.48 -3.73
N ASP A 74 -7.69 8.33 -5.01
CA ASP A 74 -7.44 7.04 -5.65
C ASP A 74 -6.06 6.52 -5.22
N ILE A 75 -6.05 5.47 -4.41
CA ILE A 75 -4.84 4.87 -3.82
C ILE A 75 -4.39 3.70 -4.71
N ALA A 76 -5.31 3.04 -5.42
CA ALA A 76 -5.01 1.90 -6.30
C ALA A 76 -4.08 2.26 -7.47
N GLY A 77 -4.10 3.52 -7.91
CA GLY A 77 -3.21 4.02 -8.97
C GLY A 77 -1.74 4.17 -8.56
N PHE A 78 -1.41 4.09 -7.27
CA PHE A 78 -0.03 4.17 -6.80
C PHE A 78 0.60 2.76 -6.82
N ASN A 79 1.49 2.53 -7.79
CA ASN A 79 2.27 1.31 -7.85
C ASN A 79 3.56 1.49 -7.03
N VAL A 80 3.54 0.98 -5.80
CA VAL A 80 4.62 1.19 -4.85
C VAL A 80 5.46 -0.08 -4.73
N GLY A 81 6.72 -0.02 -5.16
CA GLY A 81 7.62 -1.17 -5.12
C GLY A 81 8.02 -1.61 -3.70
N ASP A 82 8.40 -2.87 -3.54
CA ASP A 82 8.83 -3.46 -2.26
C ASP A 82 10.36 -3.40 -2.02
N GLY A 83 11.09 -2.60 -2.81
CA GLY A 83 12.56 -2.55 -2.80
C GLY A 83 13.18 -2.31 -1.42
N PRO A 84 12.78 -1.27 -0.68
CA PRO A 84 13.30 -1.02 0.68
C PRO A 84 12.87 -2.08 1.70
N ALA A 85 11.77 -2.79 1.47
CA ALA A 85 11.28 -3.80 2.42
C ALA A 85 12.24 -5.00 2.48
N ALA A 86 12.84 -5.39 1.35
CA ALA A 86 13.84 -6.44 1.31
C ALA A 86 15.05 -6.11 2.21
N PHE A 87 15.55 -4.88 2.16
CA PHE A 87 16.65 -4.45 3.03
C PHE A 87 16.27 -4.45 4.51
N LEU A 88 15.06 -3.98 4.85
CA LEU A 88 14.59 -4.01 6.24
C LEU A 88 14.48 -5.44 6.77
N ILE A 89 13.96 -6.39 5.97
CA ILE A 89 13.83 -7.79 6.36
C ILE A 89 15.20 -8.44 6.60
N LEU A 90 16.19 -8.13 5.76
CA LEU A 90 17.56 -8.64 5.94
C LEU A 90 18.19 -8.11 7.25
N ILE A 91 18.04 -6.83 7.52
CA ILE A 91 18.54 -6.21 8.76
C ILE A 91 17.82 -6.80 9.98
N LEU A 92 16.49 -6.89 9.93
CA LEU A 92 15.70 -7.47 11.00
C LEU A 92 16.08 -8.93 11.26
N GLY A 93 16.26 -9.72 10.19
CA GLY A 93 16.70 -11.11 10.28
C GLY A 93 18.08 -11.24 10.92
N ALA A 94 19.04 -10.40 10.53
CA ALA A 94 20.37 -10.39 11.13
C ALA A 94 20.33 -10.06 12.64
N ILE A 95 19.51 -9.08 13.03
CA ILE A 95 19.31 -8.71 14.44
C ILE A 95 18.68 -9.88 15.22
N VAL A 96 17.60 -10.47 14.69
CA VAL A 96 16.91 -11.58 15.33
C VAL A 96 17.84 -12.78 15.51
N VAL A 97 18.58 -13.18 14.48
CA VAL A 97 19.51 -14.31 14.56
C VAL A 97 20.65 -14.02 15.54
N GLY A 98 21.23 -12.81 15.50
CA GLY A 98 22.26 -12.39 16.44
C GLY A 98 21.80 -12.45 17.89
N LEU A 99 20.60 -11.94 18.17
CA LEU A 99 20.01 -12.00 19.50
C LEU A 99 19.63 -13.44 19.91
N ALA A 100 19.17 -14.27 18.98
CA ALA A 100 18.85 -15.67 19.24
C ALA A 100 20.10 -16.46 19.64
N ILE A 101 21.23 -16.25 18.95
CA ILE A 101 22.51 -16.86 19.29
C ILE A 101 23.00 -16.34 20.65
N TRP A 102 22.96 -15.03 20.88
CA TRP A 102 23.38 -14.45 22.15
C TRP A 102 22.57 -15.00 23.34
N LEU A 103 21.24 -15.09 23.18
CA LEU A 103 20.35 -15.67 24.19
C LEU A 103 20.67 -17.15 24.46
N GLN A 104 20.97 -17.91 23.40
CA GLN A 104 21.35 -19.32 23.52
C GLN A 104 22.65 -19.52 24.28
N LEU A 105 23.64 -18.64 24.05
CA LEU A 105 24.95 -18.72 24.69
C LEU A 105 24.91 -18.25 26.16
N THR A 106 23.98 -17.36 26.52
CA THR A 106 23.91 -16.77 27.87
C THR A 106 23.00 -17.55 28.81
N LEU A 107 21.81 -17.94 28.34
CA LEU A 107 20.76 -18.52 29.20
C LEU A 107 20.44 -19.97 28.87
N ALA A 108 20.98 -20.52 27.76
CA ALA A 108 20.71 -21.86 27.27
C ALA A 108 19.23 -22.30 27.40
N PRO A 109 18.27 -21.47 26.94
CA PRO A 109 16.85 -21.77 27.10
C PRO A 109 16.47 -23.02 26.31
N PRO A 110 15.40 -23.72 26.72
CA PRO A 110 14.88 -24.86 25.98
C PRO A 110 14.34 -24.42 24.62
N PHE A 111 14.53 -25.26 23.59
CA PHE A 111 14.18 -24.95 22.20
C PHE A 111 12.72 -24.51 21.98
N TRP A 112 11.78 -25.04 22.75
CA TRP A 112 10.36 -24.66 22.63
C TRP A 112 10.12 -23.20 23.01
N LEU A 113 10.84 -22.68 24.00
CA LEU A 113 10.74 -21.29 24.44
C LEU A 113 11.36 -20.36 23.40
N GLN A 114 12.49 -20.76 22.84
CA GLN A 114 13.15 -20.10 21.72
C GLN A 114 12.16 -19.95 20.55
N ALA A 115 11.52 -21.05 20.12
CA ALA A 115 10.53 -21.03 19.04
C ALA A 115 9.33 -20.14 19.38
N LEU A 116 8.78 -20.25 20.59
CA LEU A 116 7.62 -19.47 21.04
C LEU A 116 7.90 -17.96 21.05
N ILE A 117 9.13 -17.53 21.30
CA ILE A 117 9.51 -16.11 21.32
C ILE A 117 9.85 -15.61 19.92
N TRP A 118 10.70 -16.34 19.19
CA TRP A 118 11.21 -15.84 17.90
C TRP A 118 10.18 -15.92 16.77
N ILE A 119 9.26 -16.89 16.78
CA ILE A 119 8.19 -16.97 15.77
C ILE A 119 7.29 -15.72 15.78
N PRO A 120 6.68 -15.32 16.90
CA PRO A 120 5.84 -14.12 16.90
C PRO A 120 6.65 -12.83 16.70
N VAL A 121 7.89 -12.76 17.22
CA VAL A 121 8.77 -11.59 17.00
C VAL A 121 9.12 -11.42 15.53
N THR A 122 9.50 -12.49 14.85
CA THR A 122 9.80 -12.44 13.41
C THR A 122 8.55 -12.14 12.59
N LEU A 123 7.45 -12.85 12.84
CA LEU A 123 6.20 -12.65 12.12
C LEU A 123 5.67 -11.22 12.29
N GLY A 124 5.61 -10.73 13.53
CA GLY A 124 5.18 -9.37 13.85
C GLY A 124 6.12 -8.33 13.25
N GLY A 125 7.43 -8.54 13.36
CA GLY A 125 8.43 -7.64 12.80
C GLY A 125 8.36 -7.55 11.27
N THR A 126 8.16 -8.68 10.58
CA THR A 126 7.99 -8.71 9.12
C THR A 126 6.70 -8.02 8.69
N MET A 127 5.56 -8.33 9.34
CA MET A 127 4.28 -7.67 9.06
C MET A 127 4.35 -6.15 9.26
N TRP A 128 4.96 -5.73 10.36
CA TRP A 128 5.15 -4.33 10.71
C TRP A 128 6.06 -3.61 9.71
N SER A 129 7.20 -4.22 9.37
CA SER A 129 8.15 -3.69 8.40
C SER A 129 7.50 -3.48 7.04
N LEU A 130 6.78 -4.48 6.53
CA LEU A 130 6.07 -4.38 5.24
C LEU A 130 5.05 -3.23 5.25
N ARG A 131 4.29 -3.11 6.33
CA ARG A 131 3.26 -2.09 6.46
C ARG A 131 3.84 -0.67 6.47
N ILE A 132 4.91 -0.44 7.24
CA ILE A 132 5.55 0.88 7.30
C ILE A 132 6.18 1.24 5.96
N THR A 133 6.95 0.32 5.36
CA THR A 133 7.67 0.61 4.12
C THR A 133 6.70 0.92 2.97
N LYS A 134 5.64 0.12 2.82
CA LYS A 134 4.60 0.38 1.81
C LYS A 134 3.95 1.74 2.02
N ALA A 135 3.56 2.06 3.26
CA ALA A 135 2.96 3.36 3.58
C ALA A 135 3.91 4.52 3.25
N ALA A 136 5.18 4.40 3.66
CA ALA A 136 6.18 5.44 3.46
C ALA A 136 6.42 5.75 1.99
N LEU A 137 6.53 4.70 1.17
CA LEU A 137 6.75 4.87 -0.25
C LEU A 137 5.54 5.45 -0.96
N LEU A 138 4.32 5.07 -0.56
CA LEU A 138 3.10 5.68 -1.11
C LEU A 138 3.03 7.18 -0.79
N VAL A 139 3.32 7.54 0.45
CA VAL A 139 3.33 8.96 0.86
C VAL A 139 4.45 9.72 0.15
N SER A 140 5.63 9.12 -0.07
CA SER A 140 6.69 9.77 -0.83
C SER A 140 6.34 9.95 -2.29
N GLU A 141 5.69 8.95 -2.92
CA GLU A 141 5.24 9.03 -4.31
C GLU A 141 4.22 10.16 -4.48
N TYR A 142 3.26 10.24 -3.55
CA TYR A 142 2.27 11.32 -3.51
C TYR A 142 2.93 12.70 -3.34
N ARG A 143 3.92 12.84 -2.45
CA ARG A 143 4.61 14.12 -2.19
C ARG A 143 5.51 14.54 -3.34
N ASN A 144 6.17 13.58 -3.99
CA ASN A 144 7.09 13.85 -5.08
C ASN A 144 6.38 13.97 -6.44
N ALA A 145 5.07 13.72 -6.47
CA ALA A 145 4.24 13.67 -7.68
C ALA A 145 4.90 12.81 -8.78
N ALA A 146 5.60 11.76 -8.37
CA ALA A 146 6.23 10.86 -9.30
C ALA A 146 5.14 10.14 -10.09
N ARG A 147 5.41 10.00 -11.39
CA ARG A 147 4.51 9.39 -12.35
C ARG A 147 5.34 8.38 -13.12
N GLU A 148 4.74 7.23 -13.38
CA GLU A 148 5.32 6.22 -14.24
C GLU A 148 5.76 6.85 -15.57
N GLY A 149 7.04 6.71 -15.92
CA GLY A 149 7.58 7.24 -17.16
C GLY A 149 6.99 6.50 -18.35
N ARG A 150 6.06 7.12 -19.07
CA ARG A 150 5.61 6.60 -20.38
C ARG A 150 6.59 7.07 -21.45
N ILE A 151 7.31 6.11 -22.02
CA ILE A 151 8.06 6.30 -23.26
C ILE A 151 7.07 6.00 -24.39
N ALA A 152 6.61 7.03 -25.10
CA ALA A 152 5.87 6.82 -26.33
C ALA A 152 6.85 6.28 -27.39
N PRO A 153 6.50 5.21 -28.14
CA PRO A 153 7.35 4.62 -29.16
C PRO A 153 7.60 5.56 -30.35
#